data_AF-A0A3L7YNE2-F1
#
_entry.id   AF-A0A3L7YNE2-F1
#
_cell.length_a   1.000
_cell.length_b   1.000
_cell.length_c   1.000
_cell.angle_alpha   90.00
_cell.angle_beta   90.00
_cell.angle_gamma   90.00
#
_symmetry.space_group_name_H-M   'P 1'
#
loop_
_entity.id
_entity.type
_entity.pdbx_description
1 polymer ?
#
loop_
_entity_poly.entity_id
_entity_poly.type
_entity_poly.pdbx_seq_one_letter_code
_entity_poly.pdbx_strand_id
1 'polypeptide(L)'
;MTSRDMRLGSPTATSGRSRRSWVASSRSARASTPRSPAIRNIVPPRCAPTSAKTSNSRKITPMSETPTASEGDQERRVDDLAAARREIPRPLAGSGGLISSINVSHPGGVPKRPIDRTVITTRGLIGDGQRTKAPVHGGPEKAVCLFGVEQIARVNADGHHLYPGAIGENLTVSGLDLGGLREGDRLRIGPAESGPIIQLSEPAAPCKNIAGSFEDWRIARVSHKVRPEDSRWYARVLREGPVVTGDRIELLGAADTIGQ
;
A
#
# COMPACT_ATOMS: atom_id res chain seq x y z
N MET A 1 21.25 -12.74 -75.12
CA MET A 1 22.44 -12.54 -75.97
C MET A 1 22.56 -11.03 -76.17
N THR A 2 23.31 -10.32 -75.32
CA THR A 2 24.74 -9.88 -75.39
C THR A 2 24.68 -8.34 -75.44
N SER A 3 25.44 -7.49 -74.75
CA SER A 3 26.71 -7.53 -74.00
C SER A 3 26.75 -6.25 -73.11
N ARG A 4 27.09 -6.31 -71.81
CA ARG A 4 28.35 -5.80 -71.17
C ARG A 4 28.82 -4.37 -71.54
N ASP A 5 28.89 -3.49 -70.54
CA ASP A 5 30.14 -2.97 -69.89
C ASP A 5 29.78 -1.92 -68.81
N MET A 6 30.16 -2.12 -67.53
CA MET A 6 31.42 -1.80 -66.82
C MET A 6 31.58 -0.34 -66.33
N ARG A 7 31.37 -0.20 -65.01
CA ARG A 7 31.98 0.63 -63.94
C ARG A 7 32.89 1.80 -64.30
N LEU A 8 32.72 2.89 -63.52
CA LEU A 8 33.64 3.62 -62.60
C LEU A 8 32.93 4.97 -62.28
N GLY A 9 32.93 5.61 -61.13
CA GLY A 9 33.59 5.47 -59.83
C GLY A 9 32.94 6.46 -58.84
N SER A 10 33.15 6.22 -57.56
CA SER A 10 32.68 7.06 -56.44
C SER A 10 33.42 8.40 -56.37
N PRO A 11 32.89 9.38 -55.62
CA PRO A 11 33.64 9.76 -54.43
C PRO A 11 32.79 9.90 -53.16
N THR A 12 33.45 9.48 -52.10
CA THR A 12 33.17 9.65 -50.67
C THR A 12 33.08 11.12 -50.26
N ALA A 13 32.06 11.48 -49.46
CA ALA A 13 32.09 12.67 -48.61
C ALA A 13 31.93 12.25 -47.14
N THR A 14 33.06 12.35 -46.44
CA THR A 14 33.24 12.17 -45.00
C THR A 14 33.08 13.52 -44.31
N SER A 15 32.42 13.55 -43.14
CA SER A 15 32.40 14.57 -42.06
C SER A 15 30.97 14.96 -41.69
N GLY A 16 30.58 15.19 -40.45
CA GLY A 16 31.35 15.33 -39.22
C GLY A 16 30.56 14.83 -38.01
N ARG A 17 31.31 14.24 -37.10
CA ARG A 17 30.89 13.77 -35.80
C ARG A 17 30.81 14.97 -34.85
N SER A 18 29.60 15.41 -34.48
CA SER A 18 29.44 16.36 -33.37
C SER A 18 29.17 15.58 -32.08
N ARG A 19 30.24 15.24 -31.37
CA ARG A 19 30.18 14.91 -29.95
C ARG A 19 30.02 16.23 -29.19
N ARG A 20 28.84 16.50 -28.64
CA ARG A 20 28.71 17.51 -27.57
C ARG A 20 28.97 16.84 -26.24
N SER A 21 30.23 16.92 -25.82
CA SER A 21 30.68 16.76 -24.45
C SER A 21 30.03 17.82 -23.57
N TRP A 22 29.19 17.42 -22.62
CA TRP A 22 28.85 18.26 -21.48
C TRP A 22 29.90 17.99 -20.39
N VAL A 23 30.92 18.84 -20.34
CA VAL A 23 31.85 18.93 -19.21
C VAL A 23 31.24 19.88 -18.18
N ALA A 24 31.26 19.42 -16.94
CA ALA A 24 30.79 20.11 -15.75
C ALA A 24 31.40 21.52 -15.60
N SER A 25 30.56 22.48 -15.20
CA SER A 25 31.00 23.69 -14.53
C SER A 25 30.42 23.70 -13.13
N SER A 26 31.27 23.40 -12.16
CA SER A 26 31.06 23.63 -10.74
C SER A 26 31.11 25.13 -10.45
N ARG A 27 29.98 25.70 -10.02
CA ARG A 27 29.97 26.94 -9.26
C ARG A 27 29.36 26.68 -7.90
N SER A 28 30.24 26.68 -6.91
CA SER A 28 29.94 26.70 -5.48
C SER A 28 29.17 27.99 -5.15
N ALA A 29 27.92 27.86 -4.73
CA ALA A 29 27.20 28.90 -4.02
C ALA A 29 27.04 28.46 -2.56
N ARG A 30 27.93 28.97 -1.70
CA ARG A 30 27.72 28.99 -0.25
C ARG A 30 26.74 30.11 0.06
N ALA A 31 25.59 29.77 0.64
CA ALA A 31 24.78 30.71 1.43
C ALA A 31 23.95 29.94 2.47
N SER A 32 24.50 29.89 3.68
CA SER A 32 23.84 29.96 4.99
C SER A 32 22.44 29.36 5.17
N THR A 33 22.40 28.19 5.80
CA THR A 33 21.28 27.66 6.56
C THR A 33 20.94 28.58 7.76
N PRO A 34 19.68 28.99 7.97
CA PRO A 34 19.28 29.58 9.23
C PRO A 34 19.28 28.50 10.33
N ARG A 35 20.02 28.78 11.41
CA ARG A 35 20.06 27.98 12.63
C ARG A 35 18.68 27.97 13.29
N SER A 36 18.05 26.80 13.38
CA SER A 36 16.90 26.61 14.29
C SER A 36 17.37 26.79 15.74
N PRO A 37 16.61 27.52 16.59
CA PRO A 37 16.95 27.70 17.99
C PRO A 37 16.81 26.37 18.75
N ALA A 38 17.80 26.12 19.61
CA ALA A 38 17.90 24.94 20.46
C ALA A 38 16.62 24.74 21.29
N ILE A 39 15.93 23.62 21.07
CA ILE A 39 14.90 23.13 21.98
C ILE A 39 15.62 22.74 23.27
N ARG A 40 15.35 23.50 24.35
CA ARG A 40 15.82 23.21 25.69
C ARG A 40 15.38 21.80 26.10
N ASN A 41 16.34 21.01 26.58
CA ASN A 41 16.11 19.75 27.27
C ASN A 41 15.16 19.99 28.47
N ILE A 42 13.88 19.64 28.29
CA ILE A 42 12.95 19.50 29.40
C ILE A 42 13.21 18.12 29.99
N VAL A 43 13.95 18.11 31.10
CA VAL A 43 14.13 16.94 31.96
C VAL A 43 12.77 16.61 32.59
N PRO A 44 12.22 15.40 32.43
CA PRO A 44 11.02 15.01 33.17
C PRO A 44 11.36 14.91 34.67
N PRO A 45 10.49 15.39 35.58
CA PRO A 45 10.75 15.23 37.00
C PRO A 45 10.74 13.74 37.38
N ARG A 46 11.79 13.34 38.10
CA ARG A 46 11.92 12.02 38.73
C ARG A 46 10.77 11.82 39.72
N CYS A 47 9.92 10.82 39.48
CA CYS A 47 9.01 10.32 40.52
C CYS A 47 9.83 9.61 41.60
N ALA A 48 9.71 10.10 42.84
CA ALA A 48 10.23 9.45 44.03
C ALA A 48 9.40 8.21 44.40
N PRO A 49 10.00 7.18 45.02
CA PRO A 49 9.28 5.98 45.42
C PRO A 49 8.53 6.23 46.74
N THR A 50 7.19 6.14 46.72
CA THR A 50 6.39 6.03 47.95
C THR A 50 6.06 4.57 48.22
N SER A 51 6.72 4.04 49.24
CA SER A 51 6.40 2.81 49.94
C SER A 51 5.02 2.92 50.60
N ALA A 52 4.11 2.01 50.30
CA ALA A 52 2.98 1.69 51.16
C ALA A 52 2.70 0.18 51.09
N LYS A 53 3.11 -0.52 52.14
CA LYS A 53 2.69 -1.88 52.46
C LYS A 53 1.32 -1.79 53.11
N THR A 54 0.31 -2.43 52.53
CA THR A 54 -0.76 -3.04 53.32
C THR A 54 -1.35 -4.25 52.60
N SER A 55 -1.27 -5.39 53.28
CA SER A 55 -1.87 -6.67 52.95
C SER A 55 -3.39 -6.57 52.87
N ASN A 56 -4.01 -7.14 51.84
CA ASN A 56 -5.34 -7.72 51.98
C ASN A 56 -5.54 -8.89 51.00
N SER A 57 -5.42 -10.11 51.54
CA SER A 57 -5.71 -11.36 50.85
C SER A 57 -7.22 -11.51 50.68
N ARG A 58 -7.76 -11.14 49.52
CA ARG A 58 -9.08 -11.62 49.08
C ARG A 58 -8.88 -12.74 48.07
N LYS A 59 -9.47 -13.89 48.41
CA LYS A 59 -9.52 -15.13 47.62
C LYS A 59 -9.92 -14.80 46.18
N ILE A 60 -9.06 -15.14 45.23
CA ILE A 60 -9.35 -15.13 43.81
C ILE A 60 -10.14 -16.40 43.53
N THR A 61 -11.43 -16.25 43.29
CA THR A 61 -12.26 -17.30 42.68
C THR A 61 -11.74 -17.55 41.26
N PRO A 62 -11.49 -18.79 40.83
CA PRO A 62 -11.07 -19.03 39.45
C PRO A 62 -12.22 -18.63 38.53
N MET A 63 -11.96 -17.70 37.61
CA MET A 63 -12.87 -17.42 36.51
C MET A 63 -12.99 -18.69 35.67
N SER A 64 -14.20 -19.24 35.70
CA SER A 64 -14.68 -20.27 34.78
C SER A 64 -14.41 -19.86 33.34
N GLU A 65 -13.72 -20.75 32.65
CA GLU A 65 -13.60 -20.94 31.20
C GLU A 65 -14.36 -19.93 30.33
N THR A 66 -13.60 -19.09 29.62
CA THR A 66 -14.07 -18.43 28.41
C THR A 66 -14.64 -19.49 27.47
N PRO A 67 -15.89 -19.34 26.98
CA PRO A 67 -16.42 -20.29 26.02
C PRO A 67 -15.58 -20.20 24.74
N THR A 68 -14.81 -21.24 24.45
CA THR A 68 -14.20 -21.43 23.15
C THR A 68 -15.34 -21.57 22.15
N ALA A 69 -15.56 -20.53 21.33
CA ALA A 69 -16.54 -20.57 20.25
C ALA A 69 -16.30 -21.84 19.45
N SER A 70 -17.30 -22.71 19.39
CA SER A 70 -17.22 -23.97 18.66
C SER A 70 -16.89 -23.69 17.20
N GLU A 71 -16.22 -24.61 16.51
CA GLU A 71 -15.87 -24.45 15.09
C GLU A 71 -17.11 -24.08 14.25
N GLY A 72 -18.27 -24.64 14.57
CA GLY A 72 -19.54 -24.30 13.93
C GLY A 72 -20.03 -22.87 14.19
N ASP A 73 -19.73 -22.24 15.33
CA ASP A 73 -20.06 -20.83 15.59
C ASP A 73 -19.13 -19.87 14.85
N GLN A 74 -17.90 -20.31 14.59
CA GLN A 74 -16.94 -19.55 13.81
C GLN A 74 -17.30 -19.59 12.33
N GLU A 75 -17.66 -20.76 11.80
CA GLU A 75 -18.00 -20.95 10.39
C GLU A 75 -19.28 -20.18 10.00
N ARG A 76 -20.35 -20.26 10.82
CA ARG A 76 -21.58 -19.46 10.58
C ARG A 76 -21.33 -17.95 10.54
N ARG A 77 -20.45 -17.44 11.42
CA ARG A 77 -20.08 -16.01 11.41
C ARG A 77 -19.28 -15.61 10.17
N VAL A 78 -18.47 -16.52 9.61
CA VAL A 78 -17.72 -16.29 8.37
C VAL A 78 -18.69 -16.26 7.19
N ASP A 79 -19.68 -17.14 7.16
CA ASP A 79 -20.76 -17.15 6.16
C ASP A 79 -21.59 -15.86 6.20
N ASP A 80 -21.96 -15.38 7.39
CA ASP A 80 -22.70 -14.13 7.58
C ASP A 80 -21.92 -12.90 7.05
N LEU A 81 -20.59 -12.90 7.20
CA LEU A 81 -19.71 -11.84 6.71
C LEU A 81 -19.51 -11.87 5.21
N ALA A 82 -19.35 -13.06 4.64
CA ALA A 82 -19.37 -13.25 3.19
C ALA A 82 -20.74 -12.85 2.61
N ALA A 83 -21.83 -13.12 3.31
CA ALA A 83 -23.19 -12.72 2.94
C ALA A 83 -23.40 -11.21 3.00
N ALA A 84 -22.99 -10.52 4.07
CA ALA A 84 -23.07 -9.06 4.18
C ALA A 84 -22.33 -8.36 3.02
N ARG A 85 -21.25 -8.97 2.51
CA ARG A 85 -20.55 -8.45 1.34
C ARG A 85 -21.28 -8.70 0.02
N ARG A 86 -22.04 -9.80 -0.10
CA ARG A 86 -22.87 -10.07 -1.30
C ARG A 86 -23.93 -9.00 -1.51
N GLU A 87 -24.34 -8.29 -0.45
CA GLU A 87 -25.27 -7.17 -0.53
C GLU A 87 -24.65 -5.90 -1.13
N ILE A 88 -23.32 -5.71 -1.02
CA ILE A 88 -22.62 -4.59 -1.66
C ILE A 88 -22.50 -4.87 -3.17
N PRO A 89 -23.06 -4.02 -4.05
CA PRO A 89 -22.99 -4.24 -5.49
C PRO A 89 -21.54 -4.37 -5.99
N ARG A 90 -21.31 -5.29 -6.92
CA ARG A 90 -19.99 -5.44 -7.55
C ARG A 90 -19.79 -4.33 -8.60
N PRO A 91 -18.61 -3.69 -8.66
CA PRO A 91 -18.28 -2.79 -9.75
C PRO A 91 -18.30 -3.51 -11.11
N LEU A 92 -18.65 -2.78 -12.16
CA LEU A 92 -18.62 -3.29 -13.53
C LEU A 92 -17.17 -3.47 -14.00
N ALA A 93 -16.92 -4.47 -14.85
CA ALA A 93 -15.63 -4.58 -15.52
C ALA A 93 -15.34 -3.31 -16.35
N GLY A 94 -14.09 -2.87 -16.37
CA GLY A 94 -13.67 -1.60 -16.97
C GLY A 94 -13.95 -0.36 -16.10
N SER A 95 -14.64 -0.51 -14.97
CA SER A 95 -14.70 0.55 -13.97
C SER A 95 -13.32 0.75 -13.35
N GLY A 96 -13.02 1.98 -12.98
CA GLY A 96 -11.67 2.32 -12.57
C GLY A 96 -11.57 3.68 -11.91
N GLY A 97 -10.43 3.86 -11.24
CA GLY A 97 -10.08 5.03 -10.48
C GLY A 97 -8.67 5.52 -10.82
N LEU A 98 -8.07 6.25 -9.89
CA LEU A 98 -6.71 6.78 -9.99
C LEU A 98 -5.88 6.41 -8.75
N ILE A 99 -4.57 6.23 -8.93
CA ILE A 99 -3.62 6.18 -7.82
C ILE A 99 -3.48 7.60 -7.25
N SER A 100 -4.04 7.85 -6.07
CA SER A 100 -3.97 9.15 -5.39
C SER A 100 -2.67 9.31 -4.60
N SER A 101 -2.12 8.23 -4.08
CA SER A 101 -0.81 8.22 -3.43
C SER A 101 -0.15 6.84 -3.52
N ILE A 102 1.17 6.83 -3.70
CA ILE A 102 2.01 5.65 -3.54
C ILE A 102 2.80 5.81 -2.25
N ASN A 103 2.66 4.89 -1.30
CA ASN A 103 3.27 5.00 0.01
C ASN A 103 4.22 3.83 0.28
N VAL A 104 5.43 4.15 0.75
CA VAL A 104 6.45 3.17 1.15
C VAL A 104 7.05 3.54 2.50
N SER A 105 7.62 2.56 3.20
CA SER A 105 8.41 2.81 4.41
C SER A 105 9.67 1.96 4.41
N HIS A 106 10.83 2.57 4.65
CA HIS A 106 12.09 1.87 4.82
C HIS A 106 12.70 2.19 6.19
N PRO A 107 13.05 1.19 7.02
CA PRO A 107 13.09 -0.26 6.75
C PRO A 107 11.73 -0.99 6.88
N GLY A 108 10.63 -0.24 7.01
CA GLY A 108 9.27 -0.76 7.12
C GLY A 108 8.49 -0.13 8.28
N GLY A 109 7.21 -0.45 8.39
CA GLY A 109 6.32 0.04 9.44
C GLY A 109 5.29 1.06 8.97
N VAL A 110 4.62 1.67 9.93
CA VAL A 110 3.52 2.63 9.74
C VAL A 110 3.84 3.89 10.55
N PRO A 111 3.56 5.11 10.03
CA PRO A 111 2.95 5.40 8.74
C PRO A 111 3.93 5.21 7.57
N LYS A 112 3.39 4.87 6.39
CA LYS A 112 4.14 4.91 5.13
C LYS A 112 4.14 6.34 4.58
N ARG A 113 5.18 6.70 3.84
CA ARG A 113 5.37 8.06 3.30
C ARG A 113 5.14 8.08 1.78
N PRO A 114 4.54 9.15 1.25
CA PRO A 114 4.25 9.26 -0.18
C PRO A 114 5.53 9.37 -1.00
N ILE A 115 5.50 8.79 -2.19
CA ILE A 115 6.52 8.91 -3.25
C ILE A 115 5.83 9.07 -4.61
N ASP A 116 6.52 9.69 -5.56
CA ASP A 116 5.90 10.00 -6.87
C ASP A 116 5.74 8.76 -7.76
N ARG A 117 6.70 7.82 -7.69
CA ARG A 117 6.77 6.63 -8.56
C ARG A 117 7.58 5.51 -7.93
N THR A 118 7.28 4.27 -8.32
CA THR A 118 8.10 3.10 -8.00
C THR A 118 7.81 1.95 -8.97
N VAL A 119 8.37 0.78 -8.72
CA VAL A 119 8.06 -0.48 -9.40
C VAL A 119 7.36 -1.40 -8.41
N ILE A 120 6.22 -1.96 -8.84
CA ILE A 120 5.54 -3.05 -8.13
C ILE A 120 6.16 -4.36 -8.59
N THR A 121 6.67 -5.14 -7.64
CA THR A 121 7.24 -6.47 -7.87
C THR A 121 6.42 -7.54 -7.14
N THR A 122 6.62 -8.81 -7.49
CA THR A 122 6.09 -9.99 -6.79
C THR A 122 6.44 -10.02 -5.29
N ARG A 123 7.45 -9.25 -4.86
CA ARG A 123 7.87 -9.12 -3.46
C ARG A 123 7.40 -7.84 -2.78
N GLY A 124 6.63 -7.00 -3.49
CA GLY A 124 6.13 -5.71 -3.03
C GLY A 124 6.73 -4.52 -3.79
N LEU A 125 6.50 -3.31 -3.29
CA LEU A 125 6.97 -2.07 -3.90
C LEU A 125 8.46 -1.86 -3.62
N ILE A 126 9.23 -1.48 -4.64
CA ILE A 126 10.61 -1.04 -4.43
C ILE A 126 10.62 0.18 -3.49
N GLY A 127 11.45 0.12 -2.45
CA GLY A 127 11.53 1.12 -1.39
C GLY A 127 10.66 0.84 -0.17
N ASP A 128 9.76 -0.15 -0.22
CA ASP A 128 9.00 -0.61 0.94
C ASP A 128 9.71 -1.79 1.64
N GLY A 129 9.98 -1.62 2.93
CA GLY A 129 10.60 -2.62 3.77
C GLY A 129 9.59 -3.34 4.65
N GLN A 130 9.95 -4.55 5.09
CA GLN A 130 9.17 -5.34 6.02
C GLN A 130 9.99 -5.52 7.30
N ARG A 131 9.61 -4.79 8.37
CA ARG A 131 10.36 -4.78 9.64
C ARG A 131 10.24 -6.12 10.39
N THR A 132 9.24 -6.94 10.08
CA THR A 132 9.01 -8.26 10.67
C THR A 132 9.41 -9.36 9.69
N LYS A 133 10.25 -10.31 10.15
CA LYS A 133 10.52 -11.56 9.42
C LYS A 133 9.20 -12.35 9.25
N ALA A 134 8.98 -12.89 8.05
CA ALA A 134 7.84 -13.73 7.65
C ALA A 134 7.48 -14.79 8.73
N PRO A 135 6.18 -15.14 8.96
CA PRO A 135 5.17 -15.34 7.91
C PRO A 135 3.86 -14.51 8.03
N VAL A 136 3.71 -13.61 9.00
CA VAL A 136 2.38 -13.04 9.34
C VAL A 136 1.98 -11.79 8.52
N HIS A 137 2.95 -10.97 8.07
CA HIS A 137 2.67 -9.62 7.55
C HIS A 137 3.18 -9.34 6.13
N GLY A 138 3.59 -10.37 5.39
CA GLY A 138 4.09 -10.22 4.03
C GLY A 138 4.20 -11.55 3.30
N GLY A 139 4.57 -11.50 2.03
CA GLY A 139 4.67 -12.66 1.15
C GLY A 139 4.10 -12.35 -0.24
N PRO A 140 4.24 -13.27 -1.21
CA PRO A 140 3.72 -13.06 -2.57
C PRO A 140 2.21 -12.75 -2.60
N GLU A 141 1.44 -13.34 -1.67
CA GLU A 141 0.00 -13.08 -1.52
C GLU A 141 -0.33 -11.71 -0.90
N LYS A 142 0.64 -11.04 -0.27
CA LYS A 142 0.46 -9.75 0.45
C LYS A 142 1.45 -8.70 -0.05
N ALA A 143 1.79 -8.77 -1.33
CA ALA A 143 2.80 -7.92 -1.94
C ALA A 143 2.38 -6.43 -1.96
N VAL A 144 1.09 -6.16 -2.17
CA VAL A 144 0.56 -4.80 -2.24
C VAL A 144 -0.63 -4.66 -1.29
N CYS A 145 -0.70 -3.54 -0.56
CA CYS A 145 -1.86 -3.18 0.25
C CYS A 145 -2.57 -1.95 -0.32
N LEU A 146 -3.91 -1.99 -0.44
CA LEU A 146 -4.74 -0.92 -1.00
C LEU A 146 -5.70 -0.36 0.05
N PHE A 147 -5.95 0.95 -0.05
CA PHE A 147 -7.02 1.66 0.63
C PHE A 147 -7.51 2.82 -0.23
N GLY A 148 -8.73 3.32 -0.03
CA GLY A 148 -9.26 4.40 -0.86
C GLY A 148 -9.43 5.71 -0.12
N VAL A 149 -9.39 6.80 -0.87
CA VAL A 149 -9.65 8.17 -0.39
C VAL A 149 -11.06 8.27 0.18
N GLU A 150 -12.02 7.56 -0.42
CA GLU A 150 -13.40 7.49 0.03
C GLU A 150 -13.52 6.77 1.39
N GLN A 151 -12.77 5.68 1.62
CA GLN A 151 -12.69 5.06 2.95
C GLN A 151 -12.07 6.01 3.97
N ILE A 152 -10.97 6.69 3.63
CA ILE A 152 -10.32 7.67 4.51
C ILE A 152 -11.33 8.74 4.95
N ALA A 153 -12.09 9.28 4.00
CA ALA A 153 -13.11 10.29 4.29
C ALA A 153 -14.21 9.76 5.23
N ARG A 154 -14.73 8.55 4.99
CA ARG A 154 -15.75 7.94 5.87
C ARG A 154 -15.23 7.67 7.27
N VAL A 155 -14.01 7.15 7.40
CA VAL A 155 -13.40 6.88 8.71
C VAL A 155 -13.13 8.19 9.45
N ASN A 156 -12.71 9.25 8.74
CA ASN A 156 -12.50 10.56 9.36
C ASN A 156 -13.79 11.25 9.80
N ALA A 157 -14.90 11.02 9.09
CA ALA A 157 -16.22 11.49 9.51
C ALA A 157 -16.66 10.91 10.86
N ASP A 158 -16.12 9.74 11.25
CA ASP A 158 -16.35 9.12 12.56
C ASP A 158 -15.41 9.65 13.68
N GLY A 159 -14.68 10.74 13.40
CA GLY A 159 -13.79 11.44 14.33
C GLY A 159 -12.35 10.93 14.34
N HIS A 160 -11.92 10.20 13.31
CA HIS A 160 -10.53 9.77 13.15
C HIS A 160 -9.73 10.72 12.24
N HIS A 161 -8.40 10.55 12.22
CA HIS A 161 -7.49 11.44 11.48
C HIS A 161 -6.55 10.65 10.55
N LEU A 162 -7.15 9.84 9.67
CA LEU A 162 -6.45 9.10 8.63
C LEU A 162 -6.03 10.01 7.47
N TYR A 163 -4.89 9.68 6.89
CA TYR A 163 -4.33 10.28 5.68
C TYR A 163 -3.64 9.17 4.85
N PRO A 164 -3.30 9.41 3.58
CA PRO A 164 -2.61 8.41 2.76
C PRO A 164 -1.33 7.87 3.43
N GLY A 165 -1.23 6.55 3.54
CA GLY A 165 -0.14 5.82 4.20
C GLY A 165 -0.30 5.68 5.72
N ALA A 166 -1.29 6.31 6.35
CA ALA A 166 -1.45 6.35 7.81
C ALA A 166 -1.70 4.96 8.42
N ILE A 167 -2.27 4.03 7.65
CA ILE A 167 -2.55 2.66 8.10
C ILE A 167 -1.75 1.62 7.34
N GLY A 168 -0.66 2.05 6.70
CA GLY A 168 0.33 1.16 6.08
C GLY A 168 -0.05 0.60 4.71
N GLU A 169 -1.08 1.16 4.06
CA GLU A 169 -1.37 0.83 2.67
C GLU A 169 -0.27 1.33 1.74
N ASN A 170 -0.01 0.59 0.66
CA ASN A 170 0.94 0.96 -0.37
C ASN A 170 0.32 1.86 -1.43
N LEU A 171 -0.92 1.58 -1.82
CA LEU A 171 -1.64 2.34 -2.83
C LEU A 171 -2.89 2.95 -2.19
N THR A 172 -2.93 4.28 -2.14
CA THR A 172 -4.17 5.00 -1.85
C THR A 172 -4.83 5.33 -3.18
N VAL A 173 -6.05 4.83 -3.41
CA VAL A 173 -6.78 4.99 -4.68
C VAL A 173 -8.00 5.90 -4.53
N SER A 174 -8.49 6.48 -5.62
CA SER A 174 -9.75 7.23 -5.64
C SER A 174 -10.59 6.84 -6.85
N GLY A 175 -11.92 6.95 -6.75
CA GLY A 175 -12.86 6.59 -7.80
C GLY A 175 -13.03 5.08 -8.03
N LEU A 176 -12.38 4.23 -7.23
CA LEU A 176 -12.52 2.78 -7.27
C LEU A 176 -13.28 2.31 -6.03
N ASP A 177 -14.44 1.68 -6.23
CA ASP A 177 -15.21 1.09 -5.13
C ASP A 177 -14.56 -0.21 -4.64
N LEU A 178 -13.59 -0.07 -3.74
CA LEU A 178 -12.91 -1.21 -3.09
C LEU A 178 -13.86 -2.04 -2.20
N GLY A 179 -15.00 -1.48 -1.75
CA GLY A 179 -15.96 -2.20 -0.90
C GLY A 179 -16.72 -3.27 -1.69
N GLY A 180 -17.05 -2.97 -2.94
CA GLY A 180 -17.70 -3.86 -3.89
C GLY A 180 -16.76 -4.89 -4.54
N LEU A 181 -15.44 -4.79 -4.37
CA LEU A 181 -14.50 -5.79 -4.89
C LEU A 181 -14.54 -7.10 -4.10
N ARG A 182 -14.00 -8.17 -4.71
CA ARG A 182 -13.94 -9.53 -4.18
C ARG A 182 -12.53 -10.11 -4.35
N GLU A 183 -12.24 -11.14 -3.56
CA GLU A 183 -11.04 -11.93 -3.76
C GLU A 183 -11.01 -12.50 -5.18
N GLY A 184 -9.83 -12.50 -5.79
CA GLY A 184 -9.64 -12.91 -7.17
C GLY A 184 -9.87 -11.79 -8.21
N ASP A 185 -10.45 -10.65 -7.84
CA ASP A 185 -10.56 -9.50 -8.74
C ASP A 185 -9.17 -9.01 -9.16
N ARG A 186 -9.02 -8.71 -10.45
CA ARG A 186 -7.75 -8.30 -11.06
C ARG A 186 -7.82 -6.81 -11.38
N LEU A 187 -6.79 -6.08 -10.96
CA LEU A 187 -6.66 -4.65 -11.19
C LEU A 187 -5.43 -4.39 -12.07
N ARG A 188 -5.63 -3.67 -13.17
CA ARG A 188 -4.53 -3.15 -13.99
C ARG A 188 -4.24 -1.71 -13.58
N ILE A 189 -2.97 -1.37 -13.44
CA ILE A 189 -2.55 -0.01 -13.06
C ILE A 189 -1.67 0.55 -14.17
N GLY A 190 -1.95 1.78 -14.61
CA GLY A 190 -1.18 2.46 -15.64
C GLY A 190 -1.39 1.88 -17.06
N PRO A 191 -0.41 2.09 -17.96
CA PRO A 191 -0.49 1.66 -19.37
C PRO A 191 -0.70 0.15 -19.54
N ALA A 192 -1.39 -0.27 -20.61
CA ALA A 192 -1.78 -1.66 -20.79
C ALA A 192 -0.58 -2.61 -21.01
N GLU A 193 0.46 -2.11 -21.64
CA GLU A 193 1.62 -2.87 -22.08
C GLU A 193 2.68 -3.01 -20.99
N SER A 194 2.84 -1.98 -20.15
CA SER A 194 3.91 -1.92 -19.14
C SER A 194 3.41 -1.89 -17.70
N GLY A 195 2.13 -1.57 -17.50
CA GLY A 195 1.56 -1.40 -16.18
C GLY A 195 1.42 -2.71 -15.39
N PRO A 196 1.56 -2.71 -14.06
CA PRO A 196 1.40 -3.92 -13.28
C PRO A 196 -0.05 -4.41 -13.29
N ILE A 197 -0.21 -5.72 -13.14
CA ILE A 197 -1.50 -6.37 -12.89
C ILE A 197 -1.40 -7.02 -11.52
N ILE A 198 -2.32 -6.64 -10.64
CA ILE A 198 -2.44 -7.19 -9.29
C ILE A 198 -3.77 -7.94 -9.14
N GLN A 199 -3.83 -8.90 -8.24
CA GLN A 199 -5.03 -9.65 -7.94
C GLN A 199 -5.29 -9.62 -6.45
N LEU A 200 -6.52 -9.27 -6.07
CA LEU A 200 -6.93 -9.22 -4.67
C LEU A 200 -6.85 -10.63 -4.06
N SER A 201 -6.15 -10.73 -2.94
CA SER A 201 -5.87 -12.00 -2.28
C SER A 201 -6.69 -12.18 -1.00
N GLU A 202 -6.74 -11.17 -0.14
CA GLU A 202 -7.58 -11.19 1.06
C GLU A 202 -7.78 -9.79 1.65
N PRO A 203 -8.85 -9.56 2.43
CA PRO A 203 -8.99 -8.34 3.24
C PRO A 203 -7.88 -8.24 4.30
N ALA A 204 -7.30 -7.05 4.46
CA ALA A 204 -6.22 -6.84 5.42
C ALA A 204 -6.74 -6.61 6.84
N ALA A 205 -6.56 -7.62 7.70
CA ALA A 205 -6.92 -7.52 9.12
C ALA A 205 -6.23 -6.34 9.82
N PRO A 206 -6.95 -5.59 10.68
CA PRO A 206 -6.35 -4.52 11.48
C PRO A 206 -5.36 -5.11 12.49
N CYS A 207 -4.27 -4.39 12.76
CA CYS A 207 -3.23 -4.83 13.69
C CYS A 207 -2.85 -3.72 14.68
N LYS A 208 -2.10 -4.05 15.73
CA LYS A 208 -1.70 -3.08 16.76
C LYS A 208 -0.83 -1.94 16.21
N ASN A 209 -0.12 -2.16 15.10
CA ASN A 209 0.78 -1.16 14.52
C ASN A 209 0.07 0.05 13.92
N ILE A 210 -1.21 -0.07 13.58
CA ILE A 210 -2.02 1.04 13.03
C ILE A 210 -2.79 1.79 14.12
N ALA A 211 -2.70 1.35 15.38
CA ALA A 211 -3.62 1.80 16.40
C ALA A 211 -3.43 3.26 16.82
N GLY A 212 -2.21 3.79 16.69
CA GLY A 212 -1.94 5.22 16.86
C GLY A 212 -2.57 6.13 15.80
N SER A 213 -3.12 5.57 14.72
CA SER A 213 -3.83 6.33 13.69
C SER A 213 -5.33 6.49 13.99
N PHE A 214 -5.84 5.84 15.05
CA PHE A 214 -7.26 5.84 15.41
C PHE A 214 -7.49 6.48 16.78
N GLU A 215 -8.42 7.42 16.83
CA GLU A 215 -8.98 7.92 18.09
C GLU A 215 -9.48 6.78 18.98
N ASP A 216 -9.15 6.85 20.28
CA ASP A 216 -9.42 5.82 21.29
C ASP A 216 -8.98 4.40 20.90
N TRP A 217 -7.98 4.27 20.03
CA TRP A 217 -7.45 2.96 19.59
C TRP A 217 -8.51 2.07 18.90
N ARG A 218 -9.57 2.67 18.34
CA ARG A 218 -10.72 1.97 17.72
C ARG A 218 -10.39 1.33 16.35
N ILE A 219 -9.33 0.52 16.29
CA ILE A 219 -8.84 -0.13 15.07
C ILE A 219 -9.84 -1.09 14.42
N ALA A 220 -10.81 -1.60 15.18
CA ALA A 220 -11.86 -2.48 14.66
C ALA A 220 -12.74 -1.77 13.62
N ARG A 221 -12.70 -0.44 13.54
CA ARG A 221 -13.48 0.36 12.58
C ARG A 221 -13.16 0.05 11.12
N VAL A 222 -11.92 -0.31 10.81
CA VAL A 222 -11.46 -0.74 9.47
C VAL A 222 -11.38 -2.26 9.36
N SER A 223 -11.95 -2.98 10.32
CA SER A 223 -12.02 -4.43 10.27
C SER A 223 -13.03 -4.87 9.23
N HIS A 224 -12.62 -5.79 8.38
CA HIS A 224 -13.54 -6.47 7.46
C HIS A 224 -14.73 -7.10 8.18
N LYS A 225 -14.55 -7.53 9.45
CA LYS A 225 -15.61 -8.14 10.27
C LYS A 225 -16.67 -7.16 10.77
N VAL A 226 -16.39 -5.87 10.72
CA VAL A 226 -17.23 -4.81 11.33
C VAL A 226 -17.77 -3.88 10.25
N ARG A 227 -16.93 -3.54 9.26
CA ARG A 227 -17.24 -2.64 8.14
C ARG A 227 -16.55 -3.17 6.87
N PRO A 228 -17.15 -4.16 6.18
CA PRO A 228 -16.59 -4.77 4.97
C PRO A 228 -16.17 -3.76 3.89
N GLU A 229 -16.89 -2.65 3.77
CA GLU A 229 -16.70 -1.53 2.83
C GLU A 229 -15.48 -0.65 3.15
N ASP A 230 -15.06 -0.64 4.42
CA ASP A 230 -13.95 0.18 4.93
C ASP A 230 -12.74 -0.67 5.31
N SER A 231 -12.67 -1.89 4.78
CA SER A 231 -11.50 -2.75 4.92
C SER A 231 -10.46 -2.48 3.85
N ARG A 232 -9.19 -2.54 4.25
CA ARG A 232 -8.05 -2.56 3.32
C ARG A 232 -8.01 -3.88 2.56
N TRP A 233 -7.35 -3.87 1.41
CA TRP A 233 -7.11 -5.07 0.62
C TRP A 233 -5.63 -5.42 0.55
N TYR A 234 -5.30 -6.71 0.63
CA TYR A 234 -4.05 -7.24 0.12
C TYR A 234 -4.23 -7.75 -1.31
N ALA A 235 -3.13 -7.70 -2.06
CA ALA A 235 -3.07 -8.23 -3.41
C ALA A 235 -1.72 -8.89 -3.68
N ARG A 236 -1.78 -9.96 -4.49
CA ARG A 236 -0.61 -10.54 -5.17
C ARG A 236 -0.36 -9.85 -6.50
N VAL A 237 0.87 -9.94 -6.99
CA VAL A 237 1.27 -9.34 -8.27
C VAL A 237 1.31 -10.44 -9.33
N LEU A 238 0.49 -10.28 -10.38
CA LEU A 238 0.45 -11.18 -11.53
C LEU A 238 1.40 -10.72 -12.65
N ARG A 239 1.57 -9.40 -12.78
CA ARG A 239 2.55 -8.78 -13.69
C ARG A 239 3.22 -7.61 -12.98
N GLU A 240 4.55 -7.64 -12.92
CA GLU A 240 5.34 -6.54 -12.36
C GLU A 240 5.34 -5.34 -13.29
N GLY A 241 5.58 -4.14 -12.76
CA GLY A 241 5.63 -2.95 -13.60
C GLY A 241 5.81 -1.65 -12.84
N PRO A 242 6.22 -0.57 -13.54
CA PRO A 242 6.26 0.77 -12.97
C PRO A 242 4.85 1.28 -12.65
N VAL A 243 4.77 2.09 -11.60
CA VAL A 243 3.58 2.84 -11.22
C VAL A 243 3.97 4.26 -10.85
N VAL A 244 3.12 5.21 -11.22
CA VAL A 244 3.26 6.64 -10.95
C VAL A 244 1.98 7.14 -10.30
N THR A 245 2.09 8.08 -9.37
CA THR A 245 0.92 8.77 -8.82
C THR A 245 0.13 9.43 -9.96
N GLY A 246 -1.19 9.26 -9.95
CA GLY A 246 -2.09 9.68 -11.03
C GLY A 246 -2.36 8.60 -12.07
N ASP A 247 -1.68 7.45 -12.03
CA ASP A 247 -1.98 6.33 -12.93
C ASP A 247 -3.43 5.84 -12.77
N ARG A 248 -4.05 5.47 -13.88
CA ARG A 248 -5.37 4.85 -13.88
C ARG A 248 -5.29 3.45 -13.29
N ILE A 249 -6.23 3.10 -12.42
CA ILE A 249 -6.44 1.73 -11.94
C ILE A 249 -7.78 1.22 -12.46
N GLU A 250 -7.83 0.01 -13.00
CA GLU A 250 -9.01 -0.52 -13.69
C GLU A 250 -9.29 -1.97 -13.31
N LEU A 251 -10.55 -2.27 -13.03
CA LEU A 251 -11.03 -3.62 -12.80
C LEU A 251 -11.11 -4.39 -14.12
N LEU A 252 -10.30 -5.43 -14.23
CA LEU A 252 -10.29 -6.32 -15.38
C LEU A 252 -11.47 -7.31 -15.32
N GLY A 253 -12.12 -7.50 -16.47
CA GLY A 253 -13.12 -8.53 -16.69
C GLY A 253 -12.52 -9.93 -16.79
N ALA A 254 -13.38 -10.94 -16.87
CA ALA A 254 -12.96 -12.34 -17.01
C ALA A 254 -12.20 -12.60 -18.34
N ALA A 255 -12.56 -11.89 -19.40
CA ALA A 255 -11.96 -12.03 -20.74
C ALA A 255 -10.60 -11.35 -20.88
N ASP A 256 -10.18 -10.53 -19.91
CA ASP A 256 -8.90 -9.83 -20.00
C ASP A 256 -7.76 -10.81 -19.69
N THR A 257 -7.00 -11.16 -20.72
CA THR A 257 -5.83 -12.03 -20.61
C THR A 257 -4.70 -11.26 -19.95
N ILE A 258 -4.08 -11.87 -18.93
CA ILE A 258 -2.80 -11.38 -18.38
C ILE A 258 -1.76 -11.74 -19.44
N GLY A 259 -1.36 -10.77 -20.27
CA GLY A 259 -0.33 -10.98 -21.28
C GLY A 259 0.92 -11.59 -20.64
N GLN A 260 1.37 -12.72 -21.20
CA GLN A 260 2.57 -13.45 -20.77
C GLN A 260 3.84 -12.66 -21.06
#